data_AF-A0A8W8M4Y1-F1
#
_entry.id   AF-A0A8W8M4Y1-F1
#
_cell.length_a   1.000
_cell.length_b   1.000
_cell.length_c   1.000
_cell.angle_alpha   90.00
_cell.angle_beta   90.00
_cell.angle_gamma   90.00
#
_symmetry.space_group_name_H-M   'P 1'
#
loop_
_entity.id
_entity.type
_entity.pdbx_description
1 polymer ?
#
loop_
_entity_poly.entity_id
_entity_poly.type
_entity_poly.pdbx_seq_one_letter_code
_entity_poly.pdbx_strand_id
1 'polypeptide(L)'
;MFSLLLVPALVCICHVDIITCHYELTNVAYSKPVTLSSLFDNDSRYVGSKVVNGLFSDLTATAAERSPWLRIDLGARFEINEIEVFARTDCCCVQLHDVDFKVGENIHDMYRCGHYTGPTVKGQRIAVFCLTTP
;
A
#
# COMPACT_ATOMS: atom_id res chain seq x y z
N MET A 1 17.93 51.07 35.99
CA MET A 1 16.66 50.31 36.01
C MET A 1 16.53 49.56 34.70
N PHE A 2 16.97 48.30 34.65
CA PHE A 2 16.58 47.35 33.60
C PHE A 2 16.57 45.98 34.27
N SER A 3 15.37 45.59 34.72
CA SER A 3 15.10 44.30 35.35
C SER A 3 14.96 43.27 34.23
N LEU A 4 15.95 42.39 34.09
CA LEU A 4 15.86 41.21 33.24
C LEU A 4 15.03 40.16 33.98
N LEU A 5 13.73 40.11 33.67
CA LEU A 5 12.84 39.03 34.05
C LEU A 5 13.24 37.77 33.29
N LEU A 6 14.01 36.90 33.94
CA LEU A 6 14.25 35.54 33.48
C LEU A 6 12.99 34.72 33.78
N VAL A 7 12.17 34.44 32.75
CA VAL A 7 11.03 33.53 32.88
C VAL A 7 11.58 32.10 32.86
N PRO A 8 11.47 31.30 33.95
CA PRO A 8 11.84 29.91 33.89
C PRO A 8 10.72 29.18 33.15
N ALA A 9 10.87 29.00 31.84
CA ALA A 9 10.01 28.09 31.11
C ALA A 9 10.26 26.68 31.65
N LEU A 10 9.30 26.16 32.41
CA LEU A 10 9.21 24.77 32.83
C LEU A 10 9.16 23.89 31.57
N VAL A 11 10.30 23.36 31.15
CA VAL A 11 10.36 22.34 30.11
C VAL A 11 10.00 21.02 30.79
N CYS A 12 8.74 20.61 30.69
CA CYS A 12 8.31 19.27 31.05
C CYS A 12 8.68 18.34 29.88
N ILE A 13 9.88 17.77 29.92
CA ILE A 13 10.25 16.71 28.98
C ILE A 13 9.57 15.44 29.52
N CYS A 14 8.41 15.09 28.96
CA CYS A 14 7.90 13.73 29.07
C CYS A 14 8.97 12.81 28.49
N HIS A 15 9.22 11.68 29.15
CA HIS A 15 10.14 10.67 28.69
C HIS A 15 9.76 10.28 27.26
N VAL A 16 10.48 10.79 26.26
CA VAL A 16 10.33 10.35 24.88
C VAL A 16 11.28 9.18 24.78
N ASP A 17 10.77 7.98 25.02
CA ASP A 17 11.43 6.77 24.55
C ASP A 17 11.44 6.82 23.03
N ILE A 18 12.49 7.42 22.46
CA ILE A 18 12.79 7.28 21.04
C ILE A 18 13.30 5.85 20.90
N ILE A 19 12.36 4.90 20.81
CA ILE A 19 12.66 3.55 20.38
C ILE A 19 13.05 3.68 18.90
N THR A 20 14.33 3.90 18.62
CA THR A 20 14.90 3.71 17.28
C THR A 20 14.94 2.21 16.99
N CYS A 21 13.79 1.54 17.01
CA CYS A 21 13.64 0.25 16.35
C CYS A 21 13.52 0.57 14.88
N HIS A 22 14.60 0.39 14.15
CA HIS A 22 14.55 0.30 12.70
C HIS A 22 13.76 -0.97 12.36
N TYR A 23 12.43 -0.86 12.32
CA TYR A 23 11.56 -1.94 11.87
C TYR A 23 11.76 -2.07 10.37
N GLU A 24 12.63 -2.99 9.97
CA GLU A 24 12.87 -3.27 8.56
C GLU A 24 11.66 -4.05 8.01
N LEU A 25 10.76 -3.34 7.33
CA LEU A 25 9.62 -3.95 6.68
C LEU A 25 10.10 -4.82 5.53
N THR A 26 9.64 -6.07 5.54
CA THR A 26 9.92 -7.03 4.46
C THR A 26 8.70 -7.11 3.54
N ASN A 27 8.92 -6.98 2.23
CA ASN A 27 7.85 -7.21 1.26
C ASN A 27 7.53 -8.72 1.16
N VAL A 28 6.44 -9.12 1.83
CA VAL A 28 5.94 -10.50 1.85
C VAL A 28 5.10 -10.87 0.61
N ALA A 29 4.83 -9.92 -0.28
CA ALA A 29 4.03 -10.16 -1.49
C ALA A 29 4.85 -10.77 -2.63
N TYR A 30 6.19 -10.71 -2.59
CA TYR A 30 7.03 -11.18 -3.69
C TYR A 30 6.75 -12.64 -4.09
N SER A 31 6.60 -12.85 -5.39
CA SER A 31 6.35 -14.16 -6.01
C SER A 31 5.12 -14.91 -5.48
N LYS A 32 4.19 -14.22 -4.82
CA LYS A 32 2.96 -14.82 -4.31
C LYS A 32 1.93 -15.05 -5.43
N PRO A 33 1.05 -16.05 -5.30
CA PRO A 33 -0.06 -16.22 -6.22
C PRO A 33 -0.95 -14.98 -6.28
N VAL A 34 -1.28 -14.53 -7.49
CA VAL A 34 -2.17 -13.39 -7.72
C VAL A 34 -3.35 -13.85 -8.57
N THR A 35 -4.56 -13.56 -8.09
CA THR A 35 -5.81 -13.78 -8.81
C THR A 35 -6.37 -12.44 -9.26
N LEU A 36 -6.84 -12.35 -10.50
CA LEU A 36 -7.52 -11.18 -11.05
C LEU A 36 -9.00 -11.49 -11.24
N SER A 37 -9.85 -10.46 -11.17
CA SER A 37 -11.25 -10.54 -11.58
C SER A 37 -11.41 -11.00 -13.03
N SER A 38 -10.58 -10.45 -13.91
CA SER A 38 -10.48 -10.80 -15.32
C SER A 38 -9.07 -10.50 -15.84
N LEU A 39 -8.73 -11.03 -17.02
CA LEU A 39 -7.46 -10.74 -17.70
C LEU A 39 -7.72 -9.92 -18.96
N PHE A 40 -7.00 -8.80 -19.11
CA PHE A 40 -7.06 -7.97 -20.32
C PHE A 40 -6.70 -8.78 -21.57
N ASP A 41 -7.64 -8.87 -22.52
CA ASP A 41 -7.49 -9.56 -23.82
C ASP A 41 -6.91 -10.99 -23.76
N ASN A 42 -7.01 -11.65 -22.61
CA ASN A 42 -6.37 -12.94 -22.35
C ASN A 42 -4.85 -12.95 -22.64
N ASP A 43 -4.19 -11.80 -22.45
CA ASP A 43 -2.80 -11.57 -22.83
C ASP A 43 -1.85 -11.86 -21.66
N SER A 44 -0.94 -12.81 -21.89
CA SER A 44 0.08 -13.25 -20.93
C SER A 44 1.00 -12.12 -20.43
N ARG A 45 1.08 -10.99 -21.14
CA ARG A 45 1.88 -9.82 -20.73
C ARG A 45 1.33 -9.13 -19.48
N TYR A 46 0.04 -9.29 -19.20
CA TYR A 46 -0.68 -8.57 -18.13
C TYR A 46 -1.17 -9.46 -16.98
N VAL A 47 -0.68 -10.70 -16.90
CA VAL A 47 -1.07 -11.66 -15.85
C VAL A 47 -0.72 -11.17 -14.45
N GLY A 48 -1.47 -11.62 -13.44
CA GLY A 48 -1.35 -11.12 -12.07
C GLY A 48 0.04 -11.28 -11.43
N SER A 49 0.85 -12.27 -11.82
CA SER A 49 2.20 -12.45 -11.25
C SER A 49 3.13 -11.26 -11.51
N LYS A 50 2.80 -10.39 -12.47
CA LYS A 50 3.57 -9.20 -12.82
C LYS A 50 3.57 -8.13 -11.73
N VAL A 51 2.53 -8.02 -10.90
CA VAL A 51 2.49 -7.01 -9.83
C VAL A 51 3.36 -7.34 -8.62
N VAL A 52 3.85 -8.58 -8.52
CA VAL A 52 4.62 -9.09 -7.38
C VAL A 52 5.98 -9.66 -7.76
N ASN A 53 6.52 -9.27 -8.93
CA ASN A 53 7.81 -9.79 -9.41
C ASN A 53 9.01 -8.86 -9.15
N GLY A 54 8.78 -7.67 -8.58
CA GLY A 54 9.82 -6.69 -8.27
C GLY A 54 10.29 -5.83 -9.45
N LEU A 55 9.61 -5.90 -10.59
CA LEU A 55 9.93 -5.10 -11.77
C LEU A 55 8.89 -3.99 -11.96
N PHE A 56 9.26 -2.74 -11.68
CA PHE A 56 8.39 -1.57 -11.86
C PHE A 56 8.01 -1.28 -13.32
N SER A 57 8.68 -1.93 -14.28
CA SER A 57 8.36 -1.85 -15.71
C SER A 57 7.24 -2.82 -16.12
N ASP A 58 7.00 -3.87 -15.33
CA ASP A 58 5.96 -4.86 -15.59
C ASP A 58 4.62 -4.38 -15.02
N LEU A 59 3.53 -4.81 -15.66
CA LEU A 59 2.17 -4.33 -15.36
C LEU A 59 1.19 -5.49 -15.39
N THR A 60 0.10 -5.34 -14.65
CA THR A 60 -1.11 -6.17 -14.76
C THR A 60 -2.26 -5.30 -15.26
N ALA A 61 -3.18 -5.92 -15.98
CA ALA A 61 -4.40 -5.28 -16.44
C ALA A 61 -5.56 -6.28 -16.42
N THR A 62 -6.70 -5.83 -15.89
CA THR A 62 -7.98 -6.51 -16.03
C THR A 62 -8.66 -6.08 -17.33
N ALA A 63 -9.70 -6.80 -17.74
CA ALA A 63 -10.60 -6.29 -18.76
C ALA A 63 -11.35 -5.04 -18.25
N ALA A 64 -12.04 -4.35 -19.16
CA ALA A 64 -12.92 -3.25 -18.80
C ALA A 64 -14.18 -3.81 -18.10
N GLU A 65 -14.25 -3.64 -16.78
CA GLU A 65 -15.35 -4.14 -15.96
C GLU A 65 -15.70 -3.18 -14.82
N ARG A 66 -16.88 -3.36 -14.22
CA ARG A 66 -17.32 -2.57 -13.06
C ARG A 66 -16.66 -3.15 -11.81
N SER A 67 -15.82 -2.35 -11.16
CA SER A 67 -15.10 -2.72 -9.93
C SER A 67 -14.12 -3.90 -10.11
N PRO A 68 -13.09 -3.74 -10.98
CA PRO A 68 -12.05 -4.75 -11.13
C PRO A 68 -11.30 -4.95 -9.80
N TRP A 69 -10.77 -6.16 -9.61
CA TRP A 69 -10.00 -6.48 -8.41
C TRP A 69 -8.83 -7.41 -8.72
N LEU A 70 -7.79 -7.30 -7.90
CA LEU A 70 -6.75 -8.31 -7.78
C LEU A 70 -6.64 -8.73 -6.32
N ARG A 71 -6.19 -9.95 -6.09
CA ARG A 71 -5.95 -10.51 -4.77
C ARG A 71 -4.63 -11.25 -4.76
N ILE A 72 -3.82 -10.98 -3.75
CA ILE A 72 -2.54 -11.66 -3.51
C ILE A 72 -2.76 -12.65 -2.37
N ASP A 73 -2.48 -13.93 -2.60
CA ASP A 73 -2.48 -14.96 -1.56
C ASP A 73 -1.08 -15.05 -0.94
N LEU A 74 -0.93 -14.56 0.30
CA LEU A 74 0.37 -14.53 0.96
C LEU A 74 0.86 -15.93 1.40
N GLY A 75 -0.01 -16.94 1.40
CA GLY A 75 0.31 -18.33 1.78
C GLY A 75 0.62 -18.55 3.27
N ALA A 76 0.61 -17.48 4.08
CA ALA A 76 0.74 -17.50 5.54
C ALA A 76 0.12 -16.23 6.12
N ARG A 77 -0.06 -16.20 7.44
CA ARG A 77 -0.53 -15.03 8.16
C ARG A 77 0.64 -14.07 8.39
N PHE A 78 0.43 -12.81 8.04
CA PHE A 78 1.36 -11.72 8.27
C PHE A 78 0.62 -10.54 8.89
N GLU A 79 1.30 -9.82 9.77
CA GLU A 79 0.90 -8.47 10.13
C GLU A 79 1.27 -7.56 8.95
N ILE A 80 0.28 -6.90 8.35
CA ILE A 80 0.48 -6.06 7.18
C ILE A 80 0.55 -4.61 7.64
N ASN A 81 1.75 -4.03 7.68
CA ASN A 81 1.92 -2.64 8.12
C ASN A 81 1.64 -1.63 7.00
N GLU A 82 2.10 -1.92 5.79
CA GLU A 82 2.00 -1.03 4.62
C GLU A 82 1.72 -1.85 3.36
N ILE A 83 0.86 -1.30 2.49
CA ILE A 83 0.64 -1.78 1.13
C ILE A 83 1.08 -0.69 0.16
N GLU A 84 1.97 -1.05 -0.76
CA GLU A 84 2.44 -0.15 -1.81
C GLU A 84 1.93 -0.59 -3.18
N VAL A 85 1.43 0.35 -3.96
CA VAL A 85 1.00 0.16 -5.35
C VAL A 85 1.64 1.23 -6.22
N PHE A 86 2.18 0.81 -7.36
CA PHE A 86 2.87 1.69 -8.29
C PHE A 86 2.05 1.83 -9.57
N ALA A 87 1.68 3.06 -9.89
CA ALA A 87 0.97 3.37 -11.13
C ALA A 87 1.90 3.27 -12.33
N ARG A 88 1.31 2.92 -13.47
CA ARG A 88 1.98 2.84 -14.77
C ARG A 88 2.72 4.13 -15.14
N THR A 89 3.90 4.03 -15.76
CA THR A 89 4.85 5.15 -15.95
C THR A 89 4.77 5.87 -17.30
N ASP A 90 4.17 5.27 -18.32
CA ASP A 90 4.18 5.76 -19.72
C ASP A 90 2.86 6.45 -20.12
N CYS A 91 1.71 5.76 -20.03
CA CYS A 91 0.37 6.31 -20.29
C CYS A 91 -0.66 5.72 -19.33
N CYS A 92 -1.90 6.23 -19.43
CA CYS A 92 -3.08 5.49 -18.99
C CYS A 92 -3.18 5.22 -17.47
N CYS A 93 -2.23 5.75 -16.69
CA CYS A 93 -2.24 5.79 -15.22
C CYS A 93 -3.59 6.22 -14.63
N VAL A 94 -4.30 7.14 -15.30
CA VAL A 94 -5.61 7.62 -14.85
C VAL A 94 -6.69 6.54 -14.72
N GLN A 95 -6.48 5.36 -15.32
CA GLN A 95 -7.37 4.20 -15.16
C GLN A 95 -7.29 3.57 -13.77
N LEU A 96 -6.18 3.74 -13.06
CA LEU A 96 -6.08 3.39 -11.64
C LEU A 96 -6.62 4.56 -10.82
N HIS A 97 -7.82 4.39 -10.27
CA HIS A 97 -8.49 5.37 -9.44
C HIS A 97 -9.42 4.69 -8.43
N ASP A 98 -9.69 5.38 -7.32
CA ASP A 98 -10.69 4.99 -6.31
C ASP A 98 -10.55 3.54 -5.82
N VAL A 99 -9.35 3.22 -5.32
CA VAL A 99 -8.93 1.87 -4.94
C VAL A 99 -9.16 1.64 -3.45
N ASP A 100 -9.90 0.60 -3.11
CA ASP A 100 -9.98 0.08 -1.75
C ASP A 100 -8.90 -0.96 -1.47
N PHE A 101 -8.22 -0.80 -0.34
CA PHE A 101 -7.22 -1.73 0.16
C PHE A 101 -7.83 -2.57 1.27
N LYS A 102 -7.89 -3.88 1.06
CA LYS A 102 -8.49 -4.81 2.01
C LYS A 102 -7.52 -5.93 2.34
N VAL A 103 -7.49 -6.31 3.61
CA VAL A 103 -6.68 -7.40 4.15
C VAL A 103 -7.56 -8.29 5.02
N GLY A 104 -7.20 -9.57 5.13
CA GLY A 104 -8.00 -10.54 5.87
C GLY A 104 -7.34 -11.91 5.87
N GLU A 105 -7.72 -12.77 6.81
CA GLU A 105 -7.20 -14.14 6.86
C GLU A 105 -7.77 -15.03 5.75
N ASN A 106 -8.96 -14.70 5.27
CA ASN A 106 -9.65 -15.43 4.21
C ASN A 106 -10.49 -14.47 3.35
N ILE A 107 -10.98 -14.95 2.20
CA ILE A 107 -11.74 -14.13 1.24
C ILE A 107 -13.11 -13.65 1.77
N HIS A 108 -13.67 -14.32 2.77
CA HIS A 108 -14.99 -13.98 3.31
C HIS A 108 -14.91 -12.97 4.45
N ASP A 109 -13.73 -12.77 5.03
CA ASP A 109 -13.49 -11.89 6.17
C ASP A 109 -12.30 -10.97 5.89
N MET A 110 -12.53 -10.01 4.98
CA MET A 110 -11.57 -8.96 4.65
C MET A 110 -12.08 -7.62 5.17
N TYR A 111 -11.25 -6.90 5.91
CA TYR A 111 -11.53 -5.55 6.34
C TYR A 111 -10.78 -4.53 5.47
N ARG A 112 -11.38 -3.35 5.28
CA ARG A 112 -10.76 -2.24 4.54
C ARG A 112 -9.76 -1.54 5.44
N CYS A 113 -8.47 -1.67 5.15
CA CYS A 113 -7.44 -0.96 5.89
C CYS A 113 -7.11 0.42 5.29
N GLY A 114 -7.52 0.70 4.05
CA GLY A 114 -7.46 2.06 3.53
C GLY A 114 -8.09 2.24 2.16
N HIS A 115 -8.00 3.46 1.65
CA HIS A 115 -8.55 3.85 0.35
C HIS A 115 -7.75 4.96 -0.27
N TYR A 116 -7.56 4.84 -1.57
CA TYR A 116 -6.96 5.86 -2.40
C TYR A 116 -8.03 6.45 -3.32
N THR A 117 -8.28 7.75 -3.21
CA THR A 117 -9.14 8.49 -4.14
C THR A 117 -8.30 8.97 -5.30
N GLY A 118 -8.66 8.57 -6.52
CA GLY A 118 -7.86 8.80 -7.72
C GLY A 118 -8.29 10.03 -8.53
N PRO A 119 -7.87 10.11 -9.80
CA PRO A 119 -7.01 9.17 -10.53
C PRO A 119 -5.51 9.32 -10.25
N THR A 120 -4.73 8.27 -10.52
CA THR A 120 -3.27 8.36 -10.42
C THR A 120 -2.62 9.18 -11.54
N VAL A 121 -1.41 9.67 -11.26
CA VAL A 121 -0.49 10.23 -12.25
C VAL A 121 0.60 9.24 -12.65
N LYS A 122 1.34 9.53 -13.73
CA LYS A 122 2.38 8.65 -14.26
C LYS A 122 3.41 8.29 -13.19
N GLY A 123 3.61 7.00 -12.95
CA GLY A 123 4.63 6.50 -12.01
C GLY A 123 4.35 6.78 -10.54
N GLN A 124 3.12 7.19 -10.19
CA GLN A 124 2.77 7.48 -8.80
C GLN A 124 2.92 6.25 -7.90
N ARG A 125 3.60 6.43 -6.76
CA ARG A 125 3.57 5.48 -5.63
C ARG A 125 2.38 5.81 -4.73
N ILE A 126 1.49 4.84 -4.53
CA ILE A 126 0.43 4.85 -3.52
C ILE A 126 0.92 4.00 -2.36
N ALA A 127 0.88 4.55 -1.15
CA ALA A 127 1.20 3.85 0.08
C ALA A 127 0.03 3.95 1.06
N VAL A 128 -0.41 2.82 1.58
CA VAL A 128 -1.52 2.72 2.54
C VAL A 128 -1.05 1.93 3.76
N PHE A 129 -1.12 2.56 4.93
CA PHE A 129 -0.78 1.92 6.20
C PHE A 129 -1.98 1.17 6.77
N CYS A 130 -1.79 -0.11 7.07
CA CYS A 130 -2.80 -1.00 7.62
C CYS A 130 -2.47 -1.25 9.10
N LEU A 131 -2.68 -0.22 9.94
CA LEU A 131 -2.42 -0.34 11.37
C LEU A 131 -3.45 -1.28 12.00
N THR A 132 -3.04 -2.49 12.36
CA THR A 132 -3.81 -3.31 13.29
C THR A 132 -3.77 -2.60 14.64
N THR A 133 -4.91 -2.07 15.09
CA THR A 133 -5.02 -1.51 16.44
C THR A 133 -4.66 -2.61 17.45
N PRO A 134 -3.75 -2.34 18.41
CA PRO A 134 -3.40 -3.30 19.47
C PRO A 134 -4.61 -3.64 20.35
#